data_AF-A0A6G7Y1R9-F1
#
_entry.id   AF-A0A6G7Y1R9-F1
#
_cell.length_a   1.000
_cell.length_b   1.000
_cell.length_c   1.000
_cell.angle_alpha   90.00
_cell.angle_beta   90.00
_cell.angle_gamma   90.00
#
_symmetry.space_group_name_H-M   'P 1'
#
loop_
_entity.id
_entity.type
_entity.pdbx_description
1 polymer ?
#
loop_
_entity_poly.entity_id
_entity_poly.type
_entity_poly.pdbx_seq_one_letter_code
_entity_poly.pdbx_strand_id
1 'polypeptide(L)' 'MEKITITLTKEETLVLYNLCYRVSENVACFEHKAEQMVLWSIEAQLDKLLIEPFNADYLNTIENAKEHIVKTK' A
#
# COMPACT_ATOMS: atom_id res chain seq x y z
N MET A 1 8.58 22.99 2.00
CA MET A 1 8.44 21.83 1.09
C MET A 1 7.08 21.90 0.44
N GLU A 2 7.05 21.68 -0.86
CA GLU A 2 5.81 21.51 -1.63
C GLU A 2 5.19 20.14 -1.30
N LYS A 3 3.85 20.08 -1.25
CA LYS A 3 3.10 18.83 -1.00
C LYS A 3 2.44 18.38 -2.29
N ILE A 4 2.58 17.11 -2.63
CA ILE A 4 1.92 16.50 -3.78
C ILE A 4 0.75 15.64 -3.28
N THR A 5 -0.40 15.75 -3.94
CA THR A 5 -1.59 14.92 -3.66
C THR A 5 -1.76 13.89 -4.76
N ILE A 6 -1.99 12.63 -4.37
CA ILE A 6 -2.29 11.52 -5.28
C ILE A 6 -3.69 11.02 -4.94
N THR A 7 -4.52 10.80 -5.96
CA THR A 7 -5.86 10.23 -5.81
C THR A 7 -5.83 8.80 -6.30
N LEU A 8 -6.30 7.87 -5.46
CA LEU A 8 -6.38 6.44 -5.74
C LEU A 8 -7.80 5.94 -5.44
N THR A 9 -8.24 4.91 -6.14
CA THR A 9 -9.45 4.18 -5.74
C THR A 9 -9.21 3.41 -4.45
N LYS A 10 -10.29 2.95 -3.81
CA LYS A 10 -10.19 2.13 -2.60
C LYS A 10 -9.40 0.84 -2.86
N GLU A 11 -9.63 0.19 -3.99
CA GLU A 11 -8.91 -1.03 -4.39
C GLU A 11 -7.44 -0.77 -4.67
N GLU A 12 -7.12 0.31 -5.38
CA GLU A 12 -5.72 0.72 -5.61
C GLU A 12 -5.01 1.01 -4.29
N THR A 13 -5.70 1.63 -3.33
CA THR A 13 -5.17 1.90 -1.99
C THR A 13 -4.86 0.60 -1.24
N LEU A 14 -5.76 -0.40 -1.31
CA LEU A 14 -5.55 -1.72 -0.70
C LEU A 14 -4.35 -2.46 -1.30
N VAL A 15 -4.24 -2.46 -2.63
CA VAL A 15 -3.14 -3.12 -3.33
C VAL A 15 -1.81 -2.42 -3.08
N LEU A 16 -1.79 -1.08 -3.07
CA LEU A 16 -0.60 -0.29 -2.73
C LEU A 16 -0.14 -0.58 -1.30
N TYR A 17 -1.06 -0.57 -0.33
CA TYR A 17 -0.72 -0.85 1.06
C TYR A 17 -0.11 -2.25 1.22
N ASN A 18 -0.72 -3.27 0.62
CA ASN A 18 -0.17 -4.63 0.66
C ASN A 18 1.20 -4.74 -0.03
N LEU A 19 1.43 -3.97 -1.11
CA LEU A 19 2.74 -3.90 -1.75
C LEU A 19 3.78 -3.25 -0.82
N CYS A 20 3.45 -2.11 -0.21
CA CYS A 20 4.34 -1.42 0.73
C CYS A 20 4.75 -2.35 1.86
N TYR A 21 3.76 -2.97 2.53
CA TYR A 21 3.99 -3.89 3.65
C TYR A 21 4.96 -5.03 3.29
N ARG A 22 4.78 -5.65 2.12
CA ARG A 22 5.70 -6.71 1.65
C ARG A 22 7.12 -6.21 1.37
N VAL A 23 7.26 -4.99 0.87
CA VAL A 23 8.57 -4.40 0.55
C VAL A 23 9.28 -3.95 1.82
N SER A 24 8.55 -3.39 2.80
CA SER A 24 9.11 -2.97 4.08
C SER A 24 9.62 -4.14 4.93
N GLU A 25 9.02 -5.33 4.81
CA GLU A 25 9.54 -6.56 5.42
C GLU A 25 10.91 -6.99 4.85
N ASN A 26 11.27 -6.59 3.62
CA ASN A 26 12.55 -6.92 3.01
C ASN A 26 13.52 -5.74 3.03
N VAL A 27 14.24 -5.58 4.14
CA VAL A 27 15.21 -4.49 4.34
C VAL A 27 16.32 -4.46 3.27
N ALA A 28 16.65 -5.60 2.66
CA ALA A 28 17.65 -5.68 1.60
C ALA A 28 17.19 -5.08 0.26
N CYS A 29 15.90 -4.72 0.12
CA CYS A 29 15.37 -4.07 -1.08
C CYS A 29 15.69 -2.56 -1.16
N PHE A 30 16.16 -1.93 -0.09
CA PHE A 30 16.43 -0.49 -0.07
C PHE A 30 17.91 -0.20 -0.35
N GLU A 31 18.17 0.66 -1.33
CA GLU A 31 19.54 1.11 -1.64
C GLU A 31 19.96 2.23 -0.67
N HIS A 32 18.99 3.03 -0.22
CA HIS A 32 19.23 4.15 0.69
C HIS A 32 18.20 4.24 1.81
N LYS A 33 18.63 4.67 3.00
CA LYS A 33 17.75 4.84 4.18
C LYS A 33 16.56 5.77 3.92
N ALA A 34 16.72 6.75 3.03
CA ALA A 34 15.64 7.65 2.65
C ALA A 34 14.46 6.92 1.98
N GLU A 35 14.72 5.87 1.18
CA GLU A 35 13.67 5.07 0.53
C GLU A 35 12.82 4.36 1.57
N GLN A 36 13.47 3.73 2.55
CA GLN A 36 12.80 3.08 3.68
C GLN A 36 11.95 4.08 4.48
N MET A 37 12.50 5.26 4.78
CA MET A 37 11.77 6.29 5.53
C MET A 37 10.56 6.84 4.76
N VAL A 38 10.68 7.03 3.45
CA VAL A 38 9.57 7.47 2.60
C VAL A 38 8.51 6.37 2.53
N LEU A 39 8.90 5.11 2.35
CA LEU A 39 7.96 3.98 2.31
C LEU A 39 7.19 3.86 3.64
N TRP A 40 7.86 3.91 4.78
CA TRP A 40 7.21 3.91 6.10
C TRP A 40 6.28 5.11 6.31
N SER A 41 6.64 6.29 5.78
CA SER A 41 5.77 7.47 5.82
C SER A 41 4.49 7.26 4.99
N ILE A 42 4.59 6.57 3.86
CA ILE A 42 3.43 6.21 3.02
C ILE A 42 2.58 5.16 3.74
N GLU A 43 3.17 4.10 4.28
CA GLU A 43 2.47 3.07 5.07
C GLU A 43 1.68 3.68 6.24
N ALA A 44 2.31 4.53 7.04
CA ALA A 44 1.66 5.19 8.17
C ALA A 44 0.52 6.15 7.76
N GLN A 45 0.51 6.63 6.52
CA GLN A 45 -0.62 7.40 5.98
C GLN A 45 -1.74 6.45 5.54
N LEU A 46 -1.41 5.33 4.92
CA LEU A 46 -2.37 4.32 4.47
C LEU A 46 -3.05 3.61 5.64
N ASP A 47 -2.33 3.31 6.72
CA ASP A 47 -2.86 2.75 7.97
C ASP A 47 -4.01 3.57 8.56
N LYS A 48 -3.96 4.89 8.38
CA LYS A 48 -5.01 5.80 8.87
C LYS A 48 -6.26 5.78 8.00
N LEU A 49 -6.16 5.29 6.76
CA LEU A 49 -7.23 5.29 5.76
C LEU A 49 -7.88 3.91 5.62
N LEU A 50 -7.19 2.85 5.99
CA LEU A 50 -7.61 1.47 5.79
C LEU A 50 -8.04 0.82 7.11
N ILE A 51 -9.20 0.18 7.10
CA ILE A 51 -9.71 -0.63 8.23
C ILE A 51 -9.64 -2.12 7.85
N GLU A 52 -9.64 -2.41 6.55
CA GLU A 52 -9.65 -3.74 5.97
C GLU A 52 -8.47 -4.64 6.39
N PRO A 53 -7.23 -4.15 6.58
CA PRO A 53 -6.12 -4.96 7.08
C PRO A 53 -6.38 -5.64 8.43
N PHE A 54 -7.34 -5.14 9.22
CA PHE A 54 -7.72 -5.71 10.50
C PHE A 54 -8.88 -6.72 10.41
N ASN A 55 -9.42 -6.95 9.20
CA ASN A 55 -10.49 -7.92 8.97
C ASN A 55 -9.93 -9.33 8.72
N ALA A 56 -10.62 -10.35 9.22
CA ALA A 56 -10.24 -11.76 9.01
C ALA A 56 -10.22 -12.16 7.52
N ASP A 57 -10.99 -11.47 6.66
CA ASP A 57 -11.12 -11.76 5.23
C ASP A 57 -10.24 -10.86 4.34
N TYR A 58 -9.21 -10.23 4.94
CA TYR A 58 -8.37 -9.25 4.26
C TYR A 58 -7.66 -9.82 3.02
N LEU A 59 -7.18 -11.07 3.10
CA LEU A 59 -6.48 -11.72 1.98
C LEU A 59 -7.37 -11.87 0.75
N ASN A 60 -8.61 -12.34 0.91
CA ASN A 60 -9.55 -12.46 -0.21
C ASN A 60 -9.93 -11.08 -0.76
N THR A 61 -10.07 -10.09 0.11
CA THR A 61 -10.34 -8.70 -0.29
C THR A 61 -9.23 -8.14 -1.19
N ILE A 62 -7.97 -8.38 -0.85
CA ILE A 62 -6.82 -7.96 -1.67
C ILE A 62 -6.80 -8.68 -3.01
N GLU A 63 -7.00 -10.00 -3.04
CA GLU A 63 -6.94 -10.76 -4.29
C GLU A 63 -8.03 -10.32 -5.27
N ASN A 64 -9.26 -10.11 -4.78
CA ASN A 64 -10.34 -9.55 -5.58
C ASN A 64 -10.00 -8.16 -6.13
N ALA A 65 -9.41 -7.29 -5.31
CA ALA A 65 -8.98 -5.96 -5.73
C ALA A 65 -7.90 -6.03 -6.82
N LYS A 66 -6.90 -6.91 -6.67
CA LYS A 66 -5.85 -7.12 -7.69
C LYS A 66 -6.44 -7.57 -9.01
N GLU A 67 -7.32 -8.56 -8.99
CA GLU A 67 -7.97 -9.06 -10.21
C GLU A 67 -8.80 -7.97 -10.90
N HIS A 68 -9.54 -7.18 -10.13
CA HIS A 68 -10.39 -6.13 -10.67
C HIS A 68 -9.56 -5.02 -11.33
N ILE A 69 -8.46 -4.56 -10.71
CA ILE A 69 -7.57 -3.54 -11.28
C ILE A 69 -7.00 -4.00 -12.63
N VAL A 70 -6.56 -5.27 -12.73
CA VAL A 70 -6.01 -5.81 -13.98
C VAL A 70 -7.06 -5.92 -15.09
N LYS A 71 -8.32 -6.14 -14.74
CA LYS A 71 -9.44 -6.24 -15.72
C LYS A 71 -9.96 -4.88 -16.18
N THR A 72 -9.72 -3.81 -15.41
CA THR A 72 -10.33 -2.49 -15.63
C THR A 72 -9.38 -1.41 -16.13
N LYS A 73 -8.06 -1.66 -16.12
CA LYS A 73 -7.04 -0.82 -16.76
C LYS A 73 -6.61 -1.39 -18.11
#